data_AF-A0A6N7ICP4-F1
#
_entry.id   AF-A0A6N7ICP4-F1
#
_cell.length_a   1.000
_cell.length_b   1.000
_cell.length_c   1.000
_cell.angle_alpha   90.00
_cell.angle_beta   90.00
_cell.angle_gamma   90.00
#
_symmetry.space_group_name_H-M   'P 1'
#
loop_
_entity.id
_entity.type
_entity.pdbx_description
1 polymer ?
#
loop_
_entity_poly.entity_id
_entity_poly.type
_entity_poly.pdbx_seq_one_letter_code
_entity_poly.pdbx_strand_id
1 'polypeptide(L)' 'MAGVYERAAGIGEDWVPRELRHTFVSLLSDHGVAIETIADLVGHSGTTVTETVYRHQLKPVITAGAEVMDKIFPTKSA' A
#
# COMPACT_ATOMS: atom_id res chain seq x y z
N MET A 1 -7.86 -14.47 23.34
CA MET A 1 -8.98 -14.32 22.40
C MET A 1 -8.53 -14.14 20.94
N ALA A 2 -7.22 -14.09 20.65
CA ALA A 2 -6.70 -14.43 19.32
C ALA A 2 -6.46 -15.95 19.26
N GLY A 3 -6.91 -16.63 18.21
CA GLY A 3 -6.58 -18.03 17.91
C GLY A 3 -7.73 -18.88 17.36
N VAL A 4 -8.98 -18.65 17.75
CA VAL A 4 -10.10 -19.51 17.30
C VAL A 4 -10.52 -19.20 15.86
N TYR A 5 -10.60 -17.91 15.52
CA TYR A 5 -11.06 -17.47 14.20
C TYR A 5 -9.99 -17.66 13.13
N GLU A 6 -8.72 -17.43 13.47
CA GLU A 6 -7.57 -17.53 12.58
C GLU A 6 -7.31 -18.98 12.17
N ARG A 7 -7.42 -19.93 13.12
CA ARG A 7 -7.36 -21.36 12.82
C ARG A 7 -8.51 -21.82 11.95
N ALA A 8 -9.73 -21.37 12.22
CA ALA A 8 -10.89 -21.71 11.40
C ALA A 8 -10.77 -21.16 9.97
N ALA A 9 -10.15 -19.99 9.81
CA ALA A 9 -9.91 -19.37 8.52
C ALA A 9 -8.65 -19.88 7.79
N GLY A 10 -7.75 -20.60 8.48
CA GLY A 10 -6.52 -21.14 7.90
C GLY A 10 -5.44 -20.09 7.59
N ILE A 11 -5.44 -18.95 8.30
CA ILE A 11 -4.57 -17.79 8.00
C ILE A 11 -3.32 -17.68 8.88
N GLY A 12 -3.01 -18.73 9.65
CA GLY A 12 -1.85 -18.80 10.55
C GLY A 12 -2.13 -18.24 11.95
N GLU A 13 -1.30 -18.62 12.92
CA GLU A 13 -1.49 -18.23 14.33
C GLU A 13 -0.86 -16.88 14.70
N ASP A 14 0.07 -16.39 13.87
CA ASP A 14 0.72 -15.08 14.05
C ASP A 14 -0.12 -13.92 13.49
N TRP A 15 -1.21 -14.23 12.78
CA TRP A 15 -2.11 -13.22 12.25
C TRP A 15 -2.83 -12.51 13.38
N VAL A 16 -2.90 -11.19 13.29
CA VAL A 16 -3.60 -10.34 14.27
C VAL A 16 -4.51 -9.35 13.56
N PRO A 17 -5.57 -8.84 14.23
CA PRO A 17 -6.47 -7.84 13.62
C PRO A 17 -5.76 -6.57 13.11
N ARG A 18 -4.54 -6.27 13.58
CA ARG A 18 -3.71 -5.18 13.04
C ARG A 18 -3.43 -5.34 11.55
N GLU A 19 -3.28 -6.57 11.06
CA GLU A 19 -2.98 -6.86 9.65
C GLU A 19 -4.02 -6.27 8.69
N LEU A 20 -5.29 -6.15 9.13
CA LEU A 20 -6.34 -5.51 8.34
C LEU A 20 -6.05 -4.03 8.02
N ARG A 21 -5.33 -3.31 8.90
CA ARG A 21 -4.89 -1.94 8.61
C ARG A 21 -3.87 -1.90 7.48
N HIS A 22 -2.97 -2.88 7.41
CA HIS A 22 -2.01 -3.01 6.32
C HIS A 22 -2.73 -3.28 4.99
N THR A 23 -3.72 -4.17 5.00
CA THR A 23 -4.56 -4.44 3.83
C THR A 23 -5.29 -3.19 3.35
N PHE A 24 -5.94 -2.45 4.26
CA PHE A 24 -6.65 -1.21 3.93
C PHE A 24 -5.72 -0.16 3.28
N VAL A 25 -4.57 0.11 3.90
CA VAL A 25 -3.59 1.09 3.39
C VAL A 25 -3.05 0.67 2.02
N SER A 26 -2.72 -0.60 1.84
CA SER A 26 -2.13 -1.12 0.60
C SER A 26 -3.13 -1.07 -0.56
N LEU A 27 -4.40 -1.41 -0.32
CA LEU A 27 -5.45 -1.33 -1.34
C LEU A 27 -5.71 0.11 -1.79
N LEU A 28 -5.86 1.06 -0.85
CA LEU A 28 -6.07 2.46 -1.22
C LEU A 28 -4.88 3.05 -1.98
N SER A 29 -3.65 2.74 -1.54
CA SER A 29 -2.46 3.20 -2.24
C SER A 29 -2.36 2.62 -3.65
N ASP A 30 -2.71 1.33 -3.85
CA ASP A 30 -2.69 0.71 -5.18
C ASP A 30 -3.73 1.33 -6.13
N HIS A 31 -4.86 1.78 -5.59
CA HIS A 31 -5.91 2.50 -6.32
C HIS A 31 -5.61 4.00 -6.50
N GLY A 32 -4.39 4.45 -6.18
CA GLY A 32 -3.91 5.80 -6.47
C GLY A 32 -4.38 6.87 -5.48
N VAL A 33 -4.89 6.50 -4.31
CA VAL A 33 -5.21 7.47 -3.25
C VAL A 33 -3.90 8.04 -2.68
N ALA A 34 -3.87 9.36 -2.50
CA ALA A 34 -2.73 10.07 -1.93
C ALA A 34 -2.39 9.57 -0.52
N ILE A 35 -1.10 9.45 -0.20
CA ILE A 35 -0.65 8.83 1.04
C ILE A 35 -0.96 9.68 2.27
N GLU A 36 -1.03 11.00 2.10
CA GLU A 36 -1.48 11.98 3.07
C GLU A 36 -2.94 11.72 3.46
N THR A 37 -3.81 11.54 2.46
CA THR A 37 -5.22 11.19 2.69
C THR A 37 -5.36 9.85 3.40
N ILE A 38 -4.57 8.86 3.02
CA ILE A 38 -4.58 7.55 3.69
C ILE A 38 -4.11 7.69 5.15
N ALA A 39 -3.07 8.48 5.41
CA ALA A 39 -2.57 8.75 6.76
C ALA A 39 -3.63 9.40 7.66
N ASP A 40 -4.38 10.37 7.14
CA ASP A 40 -5.52 10.99 7.85
C ASP A 40 -6.59 9.95 8.17
N LEU A 41 -6.95 9.08 7.21
CA LEU A 41 -7.98 8.05 7.39
C LEU A 41 -7.62 7.02 8.47
N VAL A 42 -6.33 6.71 8.64
CA VAL A 42 -5.86 5.77 9.68
C VAL A 42 -5.43 6.49 10.98
N GLY A 43 -5.57 7.82 11.04
CA GLY A 43 -5.31 8.62 12.23
C GLY A 43 -3.82 8.84 12.54
N HIS A 44 -2.96 8.84 11.53
CA HIS A 44 -1.53 9.16 11.70
C HIS A 44 -1.29 10.67 11.54
N SER A 45 -0.42 11.24 12.38
CA SER A 45 -0.06 12.66 12.35
C SER A 45 0.87 13.06 11.18
N GLY A 46 1.28 12.09 10.37
CA GLY A 46 2.15 12.26 9.22
C GLY A 46 2.22 10.96 8.42
N THR A 47 2.89 11.00 7.27
CA THR A 47 2.85 9.89 6.31
C THR A 47 3.86 8.79 6.61
N THR A 48 4.95 9.10 7.33
CA THR A 48 6.09 8.19 7.51
C THR A 48 5.68 6.79 8.01
N VAL A 49 4.81 6.70 9.02
CA VAL A 49 4.37 5.41 9.56
C VAL A 49 3.47 4.67 8.56
N THR A 50 2.58 5.39 7.88
CA THR A 50 1.71 4.81 6.84
C THR A 50 2.56 4.24 5.69
N GLU A 51 3.57 5.00 5.24
CA GLU A 51 4.45 4.64 4.13
C GLU A 51 5.36 3.46 4.44
N THR A 52 5.96 3.44 5.63
CA THR A 52 7.07 2.52 5.94
C THR A 52 6.61 1.24 6.63
N VAL A 53 5.49 1.28 7.36
CA VAL A 53 4.99 0.15 8.15
C VAL A 53 3.74 -0.47 7.52
N TYR A 54 2.78 0.36 7.10
CA TYR A 54 1.46 -0.14 6.69
C TYR A 54 1.30 -0.35 5.18
N ARG A 55 2.01 0.41 4.34
CA ARG A 55 1.90 0.32 2.88
C ARG A 55 2.81 -0.76 2.34
N HIS A 56 2.21 -1.86 1.88
CA HIS A 56 2.89 -2.88 1.09
C HIS A 56 2.64 -2.66 -0.40
N GLN A 57 3.70 -2.79 -1.19
CA GLN A 57 3.64 -2.63 -2.63
C GLN A 57 2.96 -3.85 -3.27
N LEU A 58 1.83 -3.64 -3.95
CA LEU A 58 1.06 -4.72 -4.60
C LEU A 58 1.44 -4.96 -6.07
N LYS A 59 1.93 -3.92 -6.77
CA LYS A 59 2.42 -3.99 -8.16
C LYS A 59 3.73 -3.21 -8.31
N PRO A 60 4.54 -3.46 -9.34
CA PRO A 60 5.67 -2.59 -9.66
C PRO A 60 5.19 -1.15 -9.88
N VAL A 61 5.65 -0.20 -9.05
CA VAL A 61 5.26 1.23 -9.15
C VAL A 61 6.36 2.07 -9.79
N ILE A 62 7.59 1.53 -9.90
CA ILE A 62 8.75 2.21 -10.50
C ILE A 62 8.73 2.07 -12.03
N THR A 63 7.57 2.33 -12.65
CA THR A 63 7.48 2.54 -14.11
C THR A 63 6.87 3.90 -14.41
N ALA A 64 6.02 4.41 -13.53
CA ALA A 64 5.36 5.71 -13.71
C ALA A 64 6.36 6.85 -13.99
N GLY A 65 7.50 6.87 -13.29
CA GLY A 65 8.56 7.86 -13.54
C GLY A 65 9.17 7.72 -14.94
N ALA A 66 9.45 6.49 -15.38
CA ALA A 66 9.96 6.21 -16.72
C ALA A 66 8.93 6.60 -17.80
N GLU A 67 7.67 6.21 -17.62
CA GLU A 67 6.56 6.54 -18.53
C GLU A 67 6.33 8.05 -18.66
N VAL A 68 6.51 8.81 -17.58
CA VAL A 68 6.46 10.27 -17.62
C VAL A 68 7.67 10.83 -18.37
N MET A 69 8.87 10.29 -18.14
CA MET A 69 10.08 10.72 -18.84
C MET A 69 9.99 10.46 -20.35
N ASP A 70 9.41 9.34 -20.77
CA ASP A 70 9.16 9.03 -22.19
C ASP A 70 8.21 10.05 -22.85
N LYS A 71 7.23 10.57 -22.10
CA LYS A 71 6.31 11.63 -22.58
C LYS A 71 7.00 12.99 -22.65
N ILE A 72 7.89 13.30 -21.70
CA ILE A 72 8.66 14.56 -21.71
C ILE A 72 9.70 14.55 -22.84
N PHE A 73 10.33 13.40 -23.08
CA PHE A 73 11.38 13.19 -24.08
C PHE A 73 10.98 12.12 -25.09
N PRO A 74 9.97 12.38 -25.96
CA PRO A 74 9.55 11.40 -26.95
C PRO A 74 10.74 11.09 -27.87
N THR A 75 11.11 9.82 -27.93
CA THR A 75 12.21 9.39 -28.80
C THR A 75 11.81 9.69 -30.24
N LYS A 76 12.56 10.57 -30.91
CA LYS A 76 12.33 10.85 -32.32
C LYS A 76 12.66 9.57 -33.09
N SER A 77 11.63 8.86 -33.56
CA SER A 77 11.82 7.70 -34.43
C SER A 77 12.60 8.16 -35.66
N ALA A 78 13.74 7.51 -35.92
CA ALA A 78 14.49 7.65 -37.16
C ALA A 78 13.76 6.96 -38.32
#